data_AF-A0A9P7U3Z0-F1
#
_entry.id   AF-A0A9P7U3Z0-F1
#
_cell.length_a   1.000
_cell.length_b   1.000
_cell.length_c   1.000
_cell.angle_alpha   90.00
_cell.angle_beta   90.00
_cell.angle_gamma   90.00
#
_symmetry.space_group_name_H-M   'P 1'
#
loop_
_entity.id
_entity.type
_entity.pdbx_description
1 polymer ?
#
loop_
_entity_poly.entity_id
_entity_poly.type
_entity_poly.pdbx_seq_one_letter_code
_entity_poly.pdbx_strand_id
1 'polypeptide(L)'
;MRYLLCLSVIRLIRGWNQTGQKFAGEPDIVKSFLSPHPPILWGLVIASYVAAPLQLMSSVHDVPYLVVTSFTSVLASSAFAFKLAFTAEDAPELVTGFAKTLNEVFYGQSLTSRARLVFLLLAAVACFAVYQARRGDAKAISSAQLLHHAYTILAMTQSRITNVPLLLFSTIIYQCLASSNLTVTEISTTSILLQYASFFASGGSNAISSVDLSSAYNGVRDFNIVAVGVLTFISNWAVPIFWVFATNVLLIQQHKQGQSQRPVLQLHLVLLTVFATTSTASVMAACAALRTHLFIWTVFSPKYLYCAAWTLAQHLAINIGLGSLLFGLGTAGSTVS
;
A
#
# COMPACT_ATOMS: atom_id res chain seq x y z
N MET A 1 -17.18 20.15 2.36
CA MET A 1 -15.90 20.01 3.11
C MET A 1 -15.10 18.77 2.72
N ARG A 2 -15.67 17.55 2.78
CA ARG A 2 -14.92 16.29 2.50
C ARG A 2 -14.36 16.20 1.08
N TYR A 3 -15.12 16.59 0.06
CA TYR A 3 -14.61 16.62 -1.33
C TYR A 3 -13.45 17.60 -1.51
N LEU A 4 -13.50 18.77 -0.85
CA LEU A 4 -12.39 19.74 -0.87
C LEU A 4 -11.15 19.14 -0.22
N LEU A 5 -11.30 18.49 0.95
CA LEU A 5 -10.20 17.78 1.60
C LEU A 5 -9.60 16.71 0.68
N CYS A 6 -10.43 15.87 0.05
CA CYS A 6 -9.97 14.84 -0.88
C CYS A 6 -9.19 15.43 -2.06
N LEU A 7 -9.72 16.49 -2.69
CA LEU A 7 -9.06 17.18 -3.80
C LEU A 7 -7.74 17.86 -3.39
N SER A 8 -7.70 18.47 -2.19
CA SER A 8 -6.46 19.04 -1.63
C SER A 8 -5.40 17.97 -1.40
N VAL A 9 -5.78 16.82 -0.85
CA VAL A 9 -4.86 15.70 -0.62
C VAL A 9 -4.38 15.10 -1.95
N ILE A 10 -5.26 14.91 -2.93
CA ILE A 10 -4.87 14.45 -4.28
C ILE A 10 -3.89 15.44 -4.92
N ARG A 11 -4.08 16.75 -4.72
CA ARG A 11 -3.16 17.77 -5.24
C ARG A 11 -1.77 17.66 -4.60
N LEU A 12 -1.68 17.36 -3.31
CA LEU A 12 -0.42 17.10 -2.62
C LEU A 12 0.25 15.83 -3.15
N ILE A 13 -0.49 14.72 -3.25
CA ILE A 13 0.01 13.44 -3.79
C ILE A 13 0.58 13.61 -5.19
N ARG A 14 -0.09 14.40 -6.06
CA ARG A 14 0.36 14.65 -7.43
C ARG A 14 1.71 15.36 -7.51
N GLY A 15 2.05 16.19 -6.54
CA GLY A 15 3.32 16.91 -6.46
C GLY A 15 4.39 16.18 -5.65
N TRP A 16 4.11 14.99 -5.14
CA TRP A 16 4.94 14.33 -4.12
C TRP A 16 6.31 13.94 -4.66
N ASN A 17 6.33 13.07 -5.67
CA ASN A 17 7.51 12.71 -6.45
C ASN A 17 7.24 13.01 -7.93
N GLN A 18 8.21 13.62 -8.63
CA GLN A 18 8.16 13.72 -10.09
C GLN A 18 8.84 12.50 -10.71
N THR A 19 8.19 11.90 -11.70
CA THR A 19 8.63 10.65 -12.33
C THR A 19 8.74 10.76 -13.84
N GLY A 20 9.52 9.84 -14.43
CA GLY A 20 9.79 9.81 -15.86
C GLY A 20 10.91 10.75 -16.28
N GLN A 21 11.57 10.45 -17.41
CA GLN A 21 12.76 11.18 -17.85
C GLN A 21 12.51 12.67 -18.13
N LYS A 22 11.30 13.01 -18.60
CA LYS A 22 10.95 14.40 -18.96
C LYS A 22 10.86 15.34 -17.75
N PHE A 23 10.46 14.81 -16.59
CA PHE A 23 10.20 15.61 -15.39
C PHE A 23 11.09 15.22 -14.21
N ALA A 24 12.07 14.33 -14.40
CA ALA A 24 12.94 13.83 -13.34
C ALA A 24 13.76 14.93 -12.62
N GLY A 25 14.03 16.04 -13.32
CA GLY A 25 14.75 17.20 -12.80
C GLY A 25 13.86 18.34 -12.29
N GLU A 26 12.54 18.24 -12.42
CA GLU A 26 11.61 19.24 -11.90
C GLU A 26 11.53 19.17 -10.37
N PRO A 27 11.25 20.29 -9.69
CA PRO A 27 11.09 20.29 -8.24
C PRO A 27 9.85 19.46 -7.84
N ASP A 28 10.08 18.49 -6.95
CA ASP A 28 9.03 17.72 -6.27
C ASP A 28 9.04 18.02 -4.76
N ILE A 29 7.95 17.69 -4.06
CA ILE A 29 7.81 17.99 -2.63
C ILE A 29 8.88 17.25 -1.82
N VAL A 30 9.19 16.01 -2.20
CA VAL A 30 10.18 15.19 -1.48
C VAL A 30 11.56 15.84 -1.53
N LYS A 31 12.12 16.09 -2.73
CA LYS A 31 13.48 16.63 -2.92
C LYS A 31 13.57 18.09 -2.54
N SER A 32 12.57 18.90 -2.87
CA SER A 32 12.65 20.36 -2.73
C SER A 32 12.27 20.86 -1.33
N PHE A 33 11.44 20.11 -0.60
CA PHE A 33 10.91 20.54 0.69
C PHE A 33 11.20 19.56 1.83
N LEU A 34 10.98 18.25 1.67
CA LEU A 34 11.14 17.29 2.77
C LEU A 34 12.59 16.90 3.05
N SER A 35 13.39 16.62 2.03
CA SER A 35 14.80 16.25 2.20
C SER A 35 15.62 17.36 2.87
N PRO A 36 15.42 18.66 2.55
CA PRO A 36 16.08 19.76 3.27
C PRO A 36 15.55 19.99 4.70
N HIS A 37 14.35 19.51 5.01
CA HIS A 37 13.71 19.67 6.33
C HIS A 37 13.32 18.32 6.96
N PRO A 38 14.29 17.46 7.33
CA PRO A 38 14.01 16.14 7.92
C PRO A 38 13.05 16.15 9.13
N PRO A 39 13.04 17.16 10.03
CA PRO A 39 12.08 17.19 11.14
C PRO A 39 10.60 17.18 10.69
N ILE A 40 10.28 17.84 9.57
CA ILE A 40 8.91 17.86 9.03
C ILE A 40 8.53 16.48 8.49
N LEU A 41 9.45 15.84 7.75
CA LEU A 41 9.26 14.47 7.27
C LEU A 41 9.00 13.52 8.44
N TRP A 42 9.83 13.57 9.47
CA TRP A 42 9.68 12.74 10.66
C TRP A 42 8.40 13.02 11.43
N GLY A 43 7.92 14.26 11.48
CA GLY A 43 6.60 14.60 12.02
C GLY A 43 5.47 13.88 11.29
N LEU A 44 5.50 13.86 9.95
CA LEU A 44 4.52 13.13 9.13
C LEU A 44 4.64 11.59 9.30
N VAL A 45 5.88 11.09 9.43
CA VAL A 45 6.14 9.66 9.70
C VAL A 45 5.56 9.27 11.06
N ILE A 46 5.84 10.04 12.12
CA ILE A 46 5.28 9.81 13.46
C ILE A 46 3.75 9.85 13.42
N ALA A 47 3.16 10.84 12.74
CA ALA A 47 1.72 10.92 12.58
C ALA A 47 1.15 9.65 11.91
N SER A 48 1.86 9.09 10.93
CA SER A 48 1.50 7.84 10.26
C SER A 48 1.57 6.63 11.21
N TYR A 49 2.66 6.53 12.00
CA TYR A 49 2.86 5.47 12.99
C TYR A 49 2.01 5.62 14.26
N VAL A 50 1.38 6.77 14.49
CA VAL A 50 0.35 6.95 15.52
C VAL A 50 -1.04 6.61 14.95
N ALA A 51 -1.36 7.10 13.75
CA ALA A 51 -2.68 6.91 13.16
C ALA A 51 -2.99 5.44 12.82
N ALA A 52 -2.05 4.72 12.21
CA ALA A 52 -2.32 3.35 11.74
C ALA A 52 -2.58 2.36 12.89
N PRO A 53 -1.80 2.34 14.00
CA PRO A 53 -2.10 1.47 15.13
C PRO A 53 -3.41 1.82 15.85
N LEU A 54 -3.76 3.11 15.97
CA LEU A 54 -5.04 3.51 16.57
C LEU A 54 -6.24 2.99 15.75
N GLN A 55 -6.14 3.07 14.42
CA GLN A 55 -7.15 2.49 13.53
C GLN A 55 -7.20 0.98 13.64
N LEU A 56 -6.05 0.31 13.69
CA LEU A 56 -5.94 -1.14 13.89
C LEU A 56 -6.65 -1.57 15.19
N MET A 57 -6.42 -0.86 16.29
CA MET A 57 -7.09 -1.14 17.58
C MET A 57 -8.61 -1.04 17.48
N SER A 58 -9.13 -0.08 16.72
CA SER A 58 -10.57 0.13 16.57
C SER A 58 -11.29 -1.01 15.85
N SER A 59 -10.55 -1.83 15.10
CA SER A 59 -11.07 -2.99 14.35
C SER A 59 -10.90 -4.32 15.10
N VAL A 60 -10.41 -4.31 16.34
CA VAL A 60 -10.29 -5.52 17.16
C VAL A 60 -11.51 -5.66 18.08
N HIS A 61 -12.18 -6.81 17.99
CA HIS A 61 -13.33 -7.17 18.83
C HIS A 61 -13.05 -8.43 19.66
N ASP A 62 -13.79 -8.59 20.76
CA ASP A 62 -13.74 -9.71 21.71
C ASP A 62 -12.38 -9.97 22.40
N VAL A 63 -11.50 -8.96 22.44
CA VAL A 63 -10.21 -9.04 23.13
C VAL A 63 -10.16 -7.94 24.20
N PRO A 64 -9.70 -8.23 25.43
CA PRO A 64 -9.56 -7.21 26.46
C PRO A 64 -8.72 -6.02 25.99
N TYR A 65 -9.17 -4.80 26.28
CA TYR A 65 -8.52 -3.56 25.83
C TYR A 65 -7.03 -3.47 26.21
N LEU A 66 -6.66 -3.99 27.39
CA LEU A 66 -5.27 -4.05 27.84
C LEU A 66 -4.39 -4.91 26.93
N VAL A 67 -4.91 -6.04 26.43
CA VAL A 67 -4.17 -6.93 25.52
C VAL A 67 -4.00 -6.26 24.17
N VAL A 68 -5.08 -5.65 23.64
CA VAL A 68 -5.05 -4.94 22.35
C VAL A 68 -4.05 -3.79 22.39
N THR A 69 -4.16 -2.89 23.38
CA THR A 69 -3.25 -1.75 23.55
C THR A 69 -1.79 -2.16 23.71
N SER A 70 -1.52 -3.18 24.52
CA SER A 70 -0.16 -3.67 24.73
C SER A 70 0.42 -4.23 23.43
N PHE A 71 -0.34 -5.09 22.74
CA PHE A 71 0.10 -5.70 21.48
C PHE A 71 0.32 -4.65 20.39
N THR A 72 -0.62 -3.70 20.22
CA THR A 72 -0.49 -2.66 19.19
C THR A 72 0.62 -1.66 19.52
N SER A 73 0.89 -1.38 20.79
CA SER A 73 2.04 -0.58 21.21
C SER A 73 3.37 -1.26 20.86
N VAL A 74 3.49 -2.57 21.10
CA VAL A 74 4.68 -3.36 20.72
C VAL A 74 4.83 -3.39 19.19
N LEU A 75 3.75 -3.59 18.44
CA LEU A 75 3.78 -3.54 16.97
C LEU A 75 4.20 -2.15 16.45
N ALA A 76 3.59 -1.08 16.97
CA ALA A 76 3.88 0.29 16.55
C ALA A 76 5.33 0.68 16.85
N SER A 77 5.80 0.44 18.07
CA SER A 77 7.15 0.76 18.51
C SER A 77 8.20 -0.07 17.76
N SER A 78 7.98 -1.37 17.56
CA SER A 78 8.90 -2.22 16.78
C SER A 78 8.96 -1.82 15.31
N ALA A 79 7.81 -1.49 14.68
CA ALA A 79 7.76 -1.05 13.29
C ALA A 79 8.43 0.33 13.11
N PHE A 80 8.18 1.27 14.04
CA PHE A 80 8.85 2.56 14.04
C PHE A 80 10.36 2.44 14.28
N ALA A 81 10.79 1.64 15.26
CA ALA A 81 12.20 1.42 15.56
C ALA A 81 12.94 0.69 14.44
N PHE A 82 12.28 -0.23 13.74
CA PHE A 82 12.79 -0.81 12.50
C PHE A 82 12.95 0.28 11.44
N LYS A 83 11.92 1.10 11.22
CA LYS A 83 11.95 2.13 10.18
C LYS A 83 13.04 3.15 10.41
N LEU A 84 13.21 3.59 11.66
CA LEU A 84 14.27 4.50 12.06
C LEU A 84 15.66 3.95 11.76
N ALA A 85 15.93 2.71 12.17
CA ALA A 85 17.22 2.08 11.90
C ALA A 85 17.44 1.80 10.41
N PHE A 86 16.40 1.37 9.68
CA PHE A 86 16.48 1.17 8.24
C PHE A 86 16.82 2.48 7.52
N THR A 87 16.18 3.60 7.90
CA THR A 87 16.47 4.91 7.33
C THR A 87 17.87 5.40 7.66
N ALA A 88 18.40 5.09 8.85
CA ALA A 88 19.77 5.44 9.20
C ALA A 88 20.82 4.76 8.31
N GLU A 89 20.49 3.60 7.73
CA GLU A 89 21.37 2.82 6.86
C GLU A 89 21.14 3.12 5.37
N ASP A 90 19.88 3.33 4.95
CA ASP A 90 19.52 3.63 3.55
C ASP A 90 19.73 5.11 3.15
N ALA A 91 19.43 6.04 4.07
CA ALA A 91 19.49 7.49 3.84
C ALA A 91 19.86 8.24 5.14
N PRO A 92 21.12 8.13 5.61
CA PRO A 92 21.57 8.69 6.89
C PRO A 92 21.37 10.20 7.01
N GLU A 93 21.40 10.93 5.90
CA GLU A 93 21.15 12.37 5.83
C GLU A 93 19.74 12.77 6.30
N LEU A 94 18.77 11.84 6.27
CA LEU A 94 17.41 12.07 6.76
C LEU A 94 17.27 11.80 8.26
N VAL A 95 18.28 11.22 8.92
CA VAL A 95 18.27 10.90 10.36
C VAL A 95 19.08 11.95 11.13
N THR A 96 18.45 13.09 11.37
CA THR A 96 19.07 14.24 12.07
C THR A 96 18.31 14.62 13.34
N GLY A 97 18.97 15.38 14.23
CA GLY A 97 18.37 15.88 15.47
C GLY A 97 17.81 14.77 16.35
N PHE A 98 16.53 14.87 16.71
CA PHE A 98 15.87 13.92 17.60
C PHE A 98 15.86 12.49 17.05
N ALA A 99 15.74 12.31 15.72
CA ALA A 99 15.71 10.99 15.10
C ALA A 99 17.05 10.26 15.30
N LYS A 100 18.16 11.01 15.21
CA LYS A 100 19.50 10.49 15.50
C LYS A 100 19.63 10.05 16.96
N THR A 101 19.21 10.90 17.90
CA THR A 101 19.24 10.58 19.33
C THR A 101 18.42 9.32 19.65
N LEU A 102 17.24 9.18 19.04
CA LEU A 102 16.43 7.96 19.22
C LEU A 102 17.09 6.73 18.59
N ASN A 103 17.74 6.86 17.43
CA ASN A 103 18.41 5.74 16.78
C ASN A 103 19.59 5.21 17.61
N GLU A 104 20.32 6.10 18.27
CA GLU A 104 21.44 5.76 19.18
C GLU A 104 20.97 4.92 20.38
N VAL A 105 19.76 5.15 20.91
CA VAL A 105 19.17 4.33 21.99
C VAL A 105 18.95 2.88 21.55
N PHE A 106 18.65 2.66 20.28
CA PHE A 106 18.41 1.32 19.73
C PHE A 106 19.65 0.71 19.06
N TYR A 107 20.85 1.27 19.26
CA TYR A 107 22.06 0.79 18.60
C TYR A 107 22.38 -0.68 18.97
N GLY A 108 22.84 -1.47 17.99
CA GLY A 108 23.30 -2.85 18.20
C GLY A 108 22.32 -3.98 17.85
N GLN A 109 21.02 -3.72 17.66
CA GLN A 109 20.11 -4.75 17.14
C GLN A 109 20.15 -4.82 15.61
N SER A 110 20.32 -6.03 15.06
CA SER A 110 20.33 -6.25 13.60
C SER A 110 19.02 -5.82 12.92
N LEU A 111 19.10 -5.23 11.72
CA LEU A 111 17.91 -4.88 10.92
C LEU A 111 17.03 -6.11 10.64
N THR A 112 17.66 -7.26 10.39
CA THR A 112 16.95 -8.49 10.09
C THR A 112 16.07 -8.95 11.25
N SER A 113 16.55 -8.89 12.49
CA SER A 113 15.75 -9.31 13.66
C SER A 113 14.57 -8.36 13.89
N ARG A 114 14.77 -7.05 13.70
CA ARG A 114 13.70 -6.05 13.80
C ARG A 114 12.63 -6.27 12.73
N ALA A 115 13.03 -6.43 11.47
CA ALA A 115 12.11 -6.71 10.38
C ALA A 115 11.29 -8.00 10.62
N ARG A 116 11.95 -9.08 11.05
CA ARG A 116 11.28 -10.35 11.37
C ARG A 116 10.27 -10.20 12.50
N LEU A 117 10.61 -9.45 13.56
CA LEU A 117 9.68 -9.17 14.65
C LEU A 117 8.42 -8.46 14.13
N VAL A 118 8.58 -7.43 13.31
CA VAL A 118 7.44 -6.69 12.71
C VAL A 118 6.58 -7.63 11.86
N PHE A 119 7.18 -8.46 11.00
CA PHE A 119 6.42 -9.40 10.18
C PHE A 119 5.69 -10.46 11.01
N LEU A 120 6.31 -10.97 12.08
CA LEU A 120 5.67 -11.94 12.99
C LEU A 120 4.45 -11.32 13.68
N LEU A 121 4.58 -10.09 14.17
CA LEU A 121 3.46 -9.37 14.80
C LEU A 121 2.34 -9.09 13.80
N LEU A 122 2.67 -8.67 12.57
CA LEU A 122 1.69 -8.47 11.50
C LEU A 122 1.01 -9.77 11.07
N ALA A 123 1.76 -10.87 11.00
CA ALA A 123 1.20 -12.19 10.73
C ALA A 123 0.21 -12.62 11.83
N ALA A 124 0.53 -12.36 13.10
CA ALA A 124 -0.39 -12.61 14.20
C ALA A 124 -1.69 -11.79 14.08
N VAL A 125 -1.60 -10.51 13.69
CA VAL A 125 -2.79 -9.68 13.40
C VAL A 125 -3.61 -10.26 12.25
N ALA A 126 -2.96 -10.67 11.16
CA ALA A 126 -3.64 -11.26 10.00
C ALA A 126 -4.33 -12.58 10.35
N CYS A 127 -3.67 -13.46 11.11
CA CYS A 127 -4.28 -14.69 11.62
C CYS A 127 -5.48 -14.40 12.53
N PHE A 128 -5.35 -13.43 13.43
CA PHE A 128 -6.46 -13.01 14.29
C PHE A 128 -7.63 -12.42 13.49
N ALA A 129 -7.36 -11.65 12.43
CA ALA A 129 -8.40 -11.13 11.55
C ALA A 129 -9.18 -12.28 10.88
N VAL A 130 -8.47 -13.26 10.29
CA VAL A 130 -9.11 -14.45 9.70
C VAL A 130 -9.95 -15.22 10.73
N TYR A 131 -9.45 -15.35 11.95
CA TYR A 131 -10.21 -15.94 13.05
C TYR A 131 -11.47 -15.12 13.40
N GLN A 132 -11.35 -13.80 13.47
CA GLN A 132 -12.46 -12.88 13.75
C GLN A 132 -13.54 -12.95 12.65
N ALA A 133 -13.14 -13.01 11.37
CA ALA A 133 -14.07 -13.17 10.24
C ALA A 133 -14.91 -14.46 10.34
N ARG A 134 -14.32 -15.55 10.82
CA ARG A 134 -15.00 -16.84 10.96
C ARG A 134 -16.00 -16.89 12.12
N ARG A 135 -15.96 -15.94 13.06
CA ARG A 135 -16.82 -15.93 14.26
C ARG A 135 -18.18 -15.27 14.06
N GLY A 136 -18.48 -14.69 12.89
CA GLY A 136 -19.84 -14.23 12.56
C GLY A 136 -19.90 -12.98 11.70
N ASP A 137 -21.06 -12.77 11.08
CA ASP A 137 -21.23 -11.80 10.00
C ASP A 137 -21.10 -10.33 10.44
N ALA A 138 -21.47 -10.02 11.70
CA ALA A 138 -21.31 -8.67 12.26
C ALA A 138 -19.83 -8.22 12.34
N LYS A 139 -18.89 -9.17 12.36
CA LYS A 139 -17.45 -8.92 12.52
C LYS A 139 -16.67 -8.97 11.20
N ALA A 140 -17.33 -9.36 10.11
CA ALA A 140 -16.64 -9.54 8.83
C ALA A 140 -16.10 -8.22 8.24
N ILE A 141 -16.83 -7.10 8.37
CA ILE A 141 -16.33 -5.77 7.97
C ILE A 141 -15.13 -5.37 8.83
N SER A 142 -15.22 -5.59 10.14
CA SER A 142 -14.14 -5.24 11.07
C SER A 142 -12.88 -6.06 10.81
N SER A 143 -13.02 -7.35 10.47
CA SER A 143 -11.88 -8.16 10.03
C SER A 143 -11.26 -7.64 8.74
N ALA A 144 -12.05 -7.18 7.78
CA ALA A 144 -11.52 -6.62 6.54
C ALA A 144 -10.78 -5.29 6.80
N GLN A 145 -11.31 -4.45 7.70
CA GLN A 145 -10.63 -3.25 8.19
C GLN A 145 -9.32 -3.60 8.93
N LEU A 146 -9.34 -4.63 9.76
CA LEU A 146 -8.16 -5.09 10.48
C LEU A 146 -7.04 -5.55 9.54
N LEU A 147 -7.38 -6.32 8.50
CA LEU A 147 -6.44 -6.70 7.44
C LEU A 147 -5.94 -5.49 6.65
N HIS A 148 -6.80 -4.53 6.35
CA HIS A 148 -6.42 -3.27 5.71
C HIS A 148 -5.41 -2.48 6.55
N HIS A 149 -5.66 -2.29 7.85
CA HIS A 149 -4.75 -1.57 8.74
C HIS A 149 -3.44 -2.32 8.98
N ALA A 150 -3.47 -3.66 9.07
CA ALA A 150 -2.27 -4.48 9.13
C ALA A 150 -1.43 -4.31 7.85
N TYR A 151 -2.07 -4.33 6.68
CA TYR A 151 -1.39 -4.07 5.42
C TYR A 151 -0.81 -2.66 5.35
N THR A 152 -1.51 -1.63 5.86
CA THR A 152 -0.98 -0.26 5.92
C THR A 152 0.33 -0.20 6.70
N ILE A 153 0.44 -0.89 7.84
CA ILE A 153 1.71 -0.96 8.60
C ILE A 153 2.78 -1.73 7.82
N LEU A 154 2.43 -2.82 7.14
CA LEU A 154 3.36 -3.54 6.25
C LEU A 154 3.88 -2.63 5.13
N ALA A 155 2.98 -1.90 4.47
CA ALA A 155 3.31 -0.97 3.39
C ALA A 155 4.21 0.16 3.89
N MET A 156 3.96 0.73 5.08
CA MET A 156 4.86 1.72 5.69
C MET A 156 6.24 1.14 6.00
N THR A 157 6.29 -0.11 6.45
CA THR A 157 7.55 -0.83 6.73
C THR A 157 8.35 -1.01 5.44
N GLN A 158 7.69 -1.42 4.35
CA GLN A 158 8.30 -1.75 3.05
C GLN A 158 8.51 -0.57 2.10
N SER A 159 7.94 0.60 2.37
CA SER A 159 8.12 1.80 1.52
C SER A 159 9.36 2.58 1.93
N ARG A 160 9.99 3.34 1.03
CA ARG A 160 10.97 4.37 1.43
C ARG A 160 10.38 5.34 2.46
N ILE A 161 11.22 5.86 3.35
CA ILE A 161 10.77 6.77 4.42
C ILE A 161 10.03 7.99 3.87
N THR A 162 10.49 8.52 2.74
CA THR A 162 9.90 9.66 2.02
C THR A 162 8.49 9.37 1.48
N ASN A 163 8.14 8.09 1.30
CA ASN A 163 6.84 7.65 0.80
C ASN A 163 5.87 7.21 1.91
N VAL A 164 6.32 7.06 3.16
CA VAL A 164 5.44 6.73 4.30
C VAL A 164 4.26 7.72 4.42
N PRO A 165 4.44 9.05 4.28
CA PRO A 165 3.33 9.99 4.36
C PRO A 165 2.27 9.81 3.25
N LEU A 166 2.62 9.24 2.09
CA LEU A 166 1.63 8.94 1.04
C LEU A 166 0.57 7.94 1.50
N LEU A 167 0.93 7.00 2.40
CA LEU A 167 -0.02 6.04 2.97
C LEU A 167 -0.97 6.72 3.95
N LEU A 168 -0.49 7.70 4.72
CA LEU A 168 -1.35 8.54 5.57
C LEU A 168 -2.33 9.34 4.72
N PHE A 169 -1.86 9.99 3.64
CA PHE A 169 -2.73 10.70 2.71
C PHE A 169 -3.73 9.79 1.99
N SER A 170 -3.29 8.59 1.59
CA SER A 170 -4.18 7.57 1.03
C SER A 170 -5.26 7.14 2.02
N THR A 171 -4.92 7.06 3.32
CA THR A 171 -5.88 6.80 4.39
C THR A 171 -6.91 7.92 4.54
N ILE A 172 -6.49 9.19 4.43
CA ILE A 172 -7.42 10.34 4.43
C ILE A 172 -8.38 10.28 3.23
N ILE A 173 -7.88 9.98 2.03
CA ILE A 173 -8.72 9.79 0.84
C ILE A 173 -9.70 8.62 1.06
N TYR A 174 -9.22 7.49 1.57
CA TYR A 174 -10.06 6.33 1.89
C TYR A 174 -11.20 6.70 2.84
N GLN A 175 -10.93 7.43 3.92
CA GLN A 175 -11.96 7.88 4.87
C GLN A 175 -13.00 8.78 4.21
N CYS A 176 -12.57 9.69 3.32
CA CYS A 176 -13.49 10.51 2.53
C CYS A 176 -14.40 9.62 1.65
N LEU A 177 -13.84 8.63 0.95
CA LEU A 177 -14.59 7.72 0.08
C LEU A 177 -15.53 6.80 0.87
N ALA A 178 -15.08 6.24 1.99
CA ALA A 178 -15.88 5.37 2.87
C ALA A 178 -17.09 6.10 3.48
N SER A 179 -17.01 7.43 3.57
CA SER A 179 -18.10 8.26 4.07
C SER A 179 -19.10 8.69 2.99
N SER A 180 -18.86 8.30 1.74
CA SER A 180 -19.70 8.61 0.58
C SER A 180 -20.45 7.36 0.11
N ASN A 181 -21.68 7.54 -0.37
CA ASN A 181 -22.48 6.45 -0.96
C ASN A 181 -22.08 6.25 -2.42
N LEU A 182 -21.03 5.46 -2.66
CA LEU A 182 -20.50 5.20 -4.00
C LEU A 182 -21.08 3.90 -4.58
N THR A 183 -21.36 3.93 -5.87
CA THR A 183 -21.75 2.75 -6.66
C THR A 183 -20.55 1.82 -6.90
N VAL A 184 -20.81 0.55 -7.29
CA VAL A 184 -19.72 -0.42 -7.54
C VAL A 184 -18.81 0.08 -8.65
N THR A 185 -19.41 0.70 -9.67
CA THR A 185 -18.71 1.32 -10.79
C THR A 185 -17.81 2.45 -10.34
N GLU A 186 -18.29 3.36 -9.48
CA GLU A 186 -17.49 4.48 -8.96
C GLU A 186 -16.36 3.99 -8.05
N ILE A 187 -16.61 3.00 -7.19
CA ILE A 187 -15.57 2.37 -6.36
C ILE A 187 -14.50 1.74 -7.26
N SER A 188 -14.90 1.03 -8.31
CA SER A 188 -13.99 0.33 -9.22
C SER A 188 -13.14 1.30 -10.05
N THR A 189 -13.77 2.33 -10.63
CA THR A 189 -13.04 3.34 -11.41
C THR A 189 -12.10 4.15 -10.52
N THR A 190 -12.55 4.51 -9.32
CA THR A 190 -11.71 5.20 -8.32
C THR A 190 -10.53 4.32 -7.91
N SER A 191 -10.74 3.02 -7.69
CA SER A 191 -9.66 2.06 -7.39
C SER A 191 -8.62 2.02 -8.49
N ILE A 192 -9.03 1.90 -9.77
CA ILE A 192 -8.11 1.92 -10.91
C ILE A 192 -7.30 3.22 -10.91
N LEU A 193 -7.97 4.37 -10.84
CA LEU A 193 -7.31 5.68 -10.89
C LEU A 193 -6.31 5.84 -9.75
N LEU A 194 -6.67 5.47 -8.53
CA LEU A 194 -5.81 5.62 -7.36
C LEU A 194 -4.66 4.62 -7.33
N GLN A 195 -4.85 3.39 -7.82
CA GLN A 195 -3.75 2.42 -7.99
C GLN A 195 -2.67 2.98 -8.91
N TYR A 196 -3.03 3.45 -10.10
CA TYR A 196 -2.05 4.00 -11.04
C TYR A 196 -1.48 5.34 -10.57
N ALA A 197 -2.31 6.27 -10.09
CA ALA A 197 -1.83 7.57 -9.63
C ALA A 197 -0.85 7.43 -8.46
N SER A 198 -1.14 6.54 -7.50
CA SER A 198 -0.28 6.33 -6.34
C SER A 198 1.05 5.65 -6.70
N PHE A 199 1.06 4.74 -7.68
CA PHE A 199 2.31 4.16 -8.19
C PHE A 199 3.29 5.24 -8.66
N PHE A 200 2.83 6.17 -9.50
CA PHE A 200 3.67 7.28 -9.96
C PHE A 200 4.01 8.25 -8.83
N ALA A 201 3.05 8.56 -7.95
CA ALA A 201 3.31 9.44 -6.81
C ALA A 201 4.34 8.86 -5.83
N SER A 202 4.46 7.53 -5.75
CA SER A 202 5.48 6.83 -4.96
C SER A 202 6.86 6.75 -5.61
N GLY A 203 7.04 7.29 -6.82
CA GLY A 203 8.33 7.34 -7.51
C GLY A 203 8.49 6.33 -8.66
N GLY A 204 7.50 5.47 -8.91
CA GLY A 204 7.53 4.53 -10.03
C GLY A 204 7.47 5.25 -11.38
N SER A 205 8.30 4.86 -12.36
CA SER A 205 8.39 5.57 -13.66
C SER A 205 8.23 4.70 -14.90
N ASN A 206 7.90 3.41 -14.72
CA ASN A 206 7.95 2.37 -15.77
C ASN A 206 9.35 2.20 -16.41
N ALA A 207 10.41 2.70 -15.77
CA ALA A 207 11.80 2.42 -16.15
C ALA A 207 12.38 1.34 -15.23
N ILE A 208 13.20 0.44 -15.77
CA ILE A 208 13.84 -0.63 -14.98
C ILE A 208 14.68 -0.03 -13.84
N SER A 209 15.33 1.11 -14.09
CA SER A 209 16.10 1.86 -13.09
C SER A 209 15.27 2.43 -11.93
N SER A 210 13.94 2.52 -12.07
CA SER A 210 13.06 2.93 -10.97
C SER A 210 12.58 1.79 -10.07
N VAL A 211 12.97 0.54 -10.36
CA VAL A 211 12.69 -0.58 -9.46
C VAL A 211 13.60 -0.44 -8.24
N ASP A 212 12.98 -0.25 -7.08
CA ASP A 212 13.68 -0.08 -5.82
C ASP A 212 13.91 -1.41 -5.11
N LEU A 213 15.19 -1.75 -4.86
CA LEU A 213 15.60 -2.93 -4.11
C LEU A 213 15.94 -2.65 -2.64
N SER A 214 15.91 -1.39 -2.18
CA SER A 214 16.31 -0.99 -0.82
C SER A 214 15.62 -1.83 0.26
N SER A 215 14.33 -2.10 0.06
CA SER A 215 13.48 -2.82 1.03
C SER A 215 13.32 -4.32 0.71
N ALA A 216 13.90 -4.80 -0.40
CA ALA A 216 13.69 -6.17 -0.89
C ALA A 216 14.31 -7.25 0.02
N TYR A 217 15.28 -6.89 0.86
CA TYR A 217 15.98 -7.80 1.78
C TYR A 217 15.51 -7.68 3.23
N ASN A 218 14.49 -6.86 3.51
CA ASN A 218 13.97 -6.70 4.86
C ASN A 218 13.55 -8.06 5.44
N GLY A 219 14.22 -8.49 6.51
CA GLY A 219 13.93 -9.76 7.20
C GLY A 219 14.58 -11.01 6.57
N VAL A 220 15.27 -10.86 5.44
CA VAL A 220 15.97 -11.93 4.71
C VAL A 220 17.47 -11.84 5.01
N ARG A 221 18.11 -12.96 5.41
CA ARG A 221 19.57 -13.00 5.67
C ARG A 221 20.34 -13.44 4.45
N ASP A 222 19.93 -14.57 3.88
CA ASP A 222 20.57 -15.19 2.74
C ASP A 222 19.76 -14.96 1.46
N PHE A 223 20.43 -14.89 0.31
CA PHE A 223 19.75 -14.66 -0.96
C PHE A 223 18.69 -15.75 -1.22
N ASN A 224 17.43 -15.33 -1.28
CA ASN A 224 16.30 -16.15 -1.66
C ASN A 224 15.51 -15.40 -2.74
N ILE A 225 15.62 -15.88 -3.98
CA ILE A 225 15.03 -15.23 -5.15
C ILE A 225 13.52 -15.00 -5.02
N VAL A 226 12.80 -15.94 -4.40
CA VAL A 226 11.35 -15.84 -4.22
C VAL A 226 11.01 -14.79 -3.17
N ALA A 227 11.64 -14.85 -2.01
CA ALA A 227 11.39 -13.88 -0.93
C ALA A 227 11.76 -12.46 -1.36
N VAL A 228 12.93 -12.28 -1.97
CA VAL A 228 13.40 -10.98 -2.48
C VAL A 228 12.49 -10.49 -3.60
N GLY A 229 12.06 -11.35 -4.52
CA GLY A 229 11.13 -10.97 -5.60
C GLY A 229 9.77 -10.50 -5.05
N VAL A 230 9.20 -11.23 -4.09
CA VAL A 230 7.93 -10.85 -3.44
C VAL A 230 8.07 -9.52 -2.69
N LEU A 231 9.13 -9.34 -1.89
CA LEU A 231 9.35 -8.11 -1.14
C LEU A 231 9.63 -6.91 -2.08
N THR A 232 10.36 -7.12 -3.18
CA THR A 232 10.55 -6.10 -4.21
C THR A 232 9.22 -5.67 -4.82
N PHE A 233 8.33 -6.62 -5.13
CA PHE A 233 7.01 -6.28 -5.64
C PHE A 233 6.19 -5.50 -4.61
N ILE A 234 6.12 -5.99 -3.36
CA ILE A 234 5.36 -5.33 -2.28
C ILE A 234 5.90 -3.93 -1.98
N SER A 235 7.22 -3.71 -2.00
CA SER A 235 7.81 -2.39 -1.74
C SER A 235 7.49 -1.39 -2.86
N ASN A 236 7.57 -1.81 -4.13
CA ASN A 236 7.36 -0.94 -5.28
C ASN A 236 5.85 -0.71 -5.58
N TRP A 237 4.98 -1.66 -5.23
CA TRP A 237 3.52 -1.55 -5.38
C TRP A 237 2.81 -1.31 -4.04
N ALA A 238 3.51 -0.80 -3.02
CA ALA A 238 2.99 -0.65 -1.67
C ALA A 238 1.64 0.10 -1.60
N VAL A 239 1.55 1.27 -2.25
CA VAL A 239 0.33 2.08 -2.28
C VAL A 239 -0.74 1.55 -3.26
N PRO A 240 -0.40 1.05 -4.46
CA PRO A 240 -1.36 0.32 -5.29
C PRO A 240 -2.04 -0.85 -4.58
N ILE A 241 -1.30 -1.69 -3.86
CA ILE A 241 -1.87 -2.81 -3.08
C ILE A 241 -2.69 -2.27 -1.91
N PHE A 242 -2.31 -1.15 -1.28
CA PHE A 242 -3.15 -0.49 -0.25
C PHE A 242 -4.57 -0.22 -0.77
N TRP A 243 -4.67 0.26 -2.02
CA TRP A 243 -5.97 0.52 -2.65
C TRP A 243 -6.79 -0.76 -2.89
N VAL A 244 -6.15 -1.92 -3.07
CA VAL A 244 -6.88 -3.20 -3.15
C VAL A 244 -7.53 -3.56 -1.81
N PHE A 245 -6.81 -3.42 -0.70
CA PHE A 245 -7.38 -3.62 0.63
C PHE A 245 -8.50 -2.60 0.93
N ALA A 246 -8.25 -1.32 0.65
CA ALA A 246 -9.22 -0.24 0.88
C ALA A 246 -10.51 -0.45 0.07
N THR A 247 -10.37 -0.76 -1.22
CA THR A 247 -11.50 -1.04 -2.11
C THR A 247 -12.29 -2.26 -1.65
N ASN A 248 -11.64 -3.31 -1.17
CA ASN A 248 -12.34 -4.48 -0.63
C ASN A 248 -13.25 -4.13 0.54
N VAL A 249 -12.79 -3.29 1.48
CA VAL A 249 -13.64 -2.83 2.58
C VAL A 249 -14.87 -2.09 2.07
N LEU A 250 -14.72 -1.20 1.07
CA LEU A 250 -15.83 -0.48 0.46
C LEU A 250 -16.82 -1.41 -0.24
N LEU A 251 -16.33 -2.41 -0.98
CA LEU A 251 -17.17 -3.39 -1.68
C LEU A 251 -17.96 -4.27 -0.70
N ILE A 252 -17.35 -4.69 0.41
CA ILE A 252 -18.03 -5.47 1.46
C ILE A 252 -19.13 -4.62 2.11
N GLN A 253 -18.84 -3.36 2.43
CA GLN A 253 -19.85 -2.43 2.96
C GLN A 253 -21.02 -2.27 1.99
N GLN A 254 -20.75 -2.07 0.71
CA GLN A 254 -21.77 -1.93 -0.31
C GLN A 254 -22.60 -3.22 -0.48
N HIS A 255 -21.96 -4.39 -0.42
CA HIS A 255 -22.63 -5.68 -0.49
C HIS A 255 -23.62 -5.86 0.67
N LYS A 256 -23.20 -5.55 1.89
CA LYS A 256 -24.06 -5.66 3.09
C LYS A 256 -25.20 -4.64 3.13
N GLN A 257 -25.05 -3.49 2.45
CA GLN A 257 -26.14 -2.52 2.32
C GLN A 257 -27.24 -2.97 1.34
N GLY A 258 -27.10 -4.12 0.67
CA GLY A 258 -28.14 -4.66 -0.23
C GLY A 258 -28.40 -3.82 -1.49
N GLN A 259 -27.53 -2.87 -1.81
CA GLN A 259 -27.75 -1.88 -2.88
C GLN A 259 -27.47 -2.41 -4.29
N SER A 260 -26.98 -3.64 -4.46
CA SER A 260 -26.62 -4.20 -5.77
C SER A 260 -27.39 -5.46 -6.11
N GLN A 261 -28.15 -5.41 -7.20
CA GLN A 261 -28.81 -6.57 -7.82
C GLN A 261 -27.82 -7.52 -8.51
N ARG A 262 -26.63 -7.02 -8.87
CA ARG A 262 -25.56 -7.82 -9.48
C ARG A 262 -24.55 -8.26 -8.43
N PRO A 263 -23.86 -9.40 -8.61
CA PRO A 263 -22.76 -9.81 -7.76
C PRO A 263 -21.66 -8.73 -7.76
N VAL A 264 -21.55 -8.00 -6.65
CA VAL A 264 -20.68 -6.82 -6.45
C VAL A 264 -19.25 -7.10 -6.89
N LEU A 265 -18.68 -8.23 -6.43
CA LEU A 265 -17.33 -8.65 -6.76
C LEU A 265 -17.17 -8.91 -8.27
N GLN A 266 -18.11 -9.59 -8.91
CA GLN A 266 -18.00 -9.90 -10.34
C GLN A 266 -17.98 -8.62 -11.20
N LEU A 267 -18.85 -7.66 -10.89
CA LEU A 267 -18.85 -6.38 -11.62
C LEU A 267 -17.52 -5.63 -11.44
N HIS A 268 -17.00 -5.59 -10.21
CA HIS A 268 -15.70 -4.99 -9.92
C HIS A 268 -14.55 -5.66 -10.71
N LEU A 269 -14.49 -6.99 -10.69
CA LEU A 269 -13.46 -7.75 -11.39
C LEU A 269 -13.56 -7.64 -12.92
N VAL A 270 -14.78 -7.58 -13.48
CA VAL A 270 -14.97 -7.35 -14.92
C VAL A 270 -14.42 -5.99 -15.33
N LEU A 271 -14.72 -4.92 -14.58
CA LEU A 271 -14.22 -3.57 -14.88
C LEU A 271 -12.68 -3.51 -14.82
N LEU A 272 -12.09 -4.08 -13.77
CA LEU A 272 -10.63 -4.17 -13.64
C LEU A 272 -10.01 -4.96 -14.80
N THR A 273 -10.63 -6.10 -15.16
CA THR A 273 -10.11 -6.97 -16.21
C THR A 273 -10.20 -6.32 -17.58
N VAL A 274 -11.33 -5.68 -17.92
CA VAL A 274 -11.47 -4.93 -19.17
C VAL A 274 -10.43 -3.83 -19.26
N PHE A 275 -10.18 -3.09 -18.18
CA PHE A 275 -9.14 -2.07 -18.17
C PHE A 275 -7.74 -2.67 -18.38
N ALA A 276 -7.39 -3.72 -17.64
CA ALA A 276 -6.09 -4.38 -17.71
C ALA A 276 -5.82 -4.98 -19.10
N THR A 277 -6.80 -5.71 -19.67
CA THR A 277 -6.66 -6.32 -21.00
C THR A 277 -6.59 -5.27 -22.10
N THR A 278 -7.41 -4.22 -22.03
CA THR A 278 -7.38 -3.12 -23.01
C THR A 278 -6.05 -2.39 -22.97
N SER A 279 -5.57 -2.03 -21.78
CA SER A 279 -4.26 -1.38 -21.59
C SER A 279 -3.12 -2.23 -22.15
N THR A 280 -3.14 -3.53 -21.88
CA THR A 280 -2.12 -4.48 -22.36
C THR A 280 -2.16 -4.64 -23.86
N ALA A 281 -3.34 -4.81 -24.44
CA ALA A 281 -3.52 -4.89 -25.89
C ALA A 281 -3.01 -3.62 -26.58
N SER A 282 -3.30 -2.43 -26.02
CA SER A 282 -2.77 -1.16 -26.54
C SER A 282 -1.25 -1.08 -26.47
N VAL A 283 -0.63 -1.51 -25.35
CA VAL A 283 0.84 -1.53 -25.22
C VAL A 283 1.46 -2.53 -26.20
N MET A 284 0.87 -3.72 -26.34
CA MET A 284 1.31 -4.73 -27.31
C MET A 284 1.23 -4.22 -28.75
N ALA A 285 0.11 -3.60 -29.12
CA ALA A 285 -0.07 -3.00 -30.44
C ALA A 285 0.95 -1.89 -30.71
N ALA A 286 1.21 -1.02 -29.74
CA ALA A 286 2.23 0.03 -29.86
C ALA A 286 3.63 -0.56 -30.04
N CYS A 287 4.00 -1.57 -29.24
CA CYS A 287 5.29 -2.25 -29.37
C CYS A 287 5.44 -2.97 -30.72
N ALA A 288 4.36 -3.57 -31.23
CA ALA A 288 4.36 -4.26 -32.52
C ALA A 288 4.48 -3.28 -33.70
N ALA A 289 3.78 -2.15 -33.64
CA ALA A 289 3.82 -1.10 -34.66
C ALA A 289 5.19 -0.39 -34.68
N LEU A 290 5.80 -0.18 -33.52
CA LEU A 290 7.06 0.56 -33.36
C LEU A 290 8.27 -0.37 -33.16
N ARG A 291 8.18 -1.63 -33.59
CA ARG A 291 9.23 -2.64 -33.36
C ARG A 291 10.59 -2.30 -33.99
N THR A 292 10.59 -1.52 -35.08
CA THR A 292 11.81 -1.05 -35.75
C THR A 292 12.23 0.34 -35.30
N HIS A 293 11.50 0.95 -34.37
CA HIS A 293 11.82 2.27 -33.84
C HIS A 293 13.09 2.21 -32.99
N LEU A 294 13.92 3.25 -33.07
CA LEU A 294 15.25 3.31 -32.43
C LEU A 294 15.20 3.16 -30.89
N PHE A 295 14.04 3.43 -30.28
CA PHE A 295 13.79 3.31 -28.84
C PHE A 295 13.11 2.00 -28.40
N ILE A 296 13.07 0.96 -29.24
CA ILE A 296 12.44 -0.34 -28.91
C ILE A 296 13.01 -0.95 -27.61
N TRP A 297 14.33 -0.88 -27.42
CA TRP A 297 14.99 -1.45 -26.26
C TRP A 297 14.98 -0.53 -25.03
N THR A 298 15.02 0.78 -25.21
CA THR A 298 15.19 1.74 -24.11
C THR A 298 13.88 2.27 -23.53
N VAL A 299 12.80 2.32 -24.33
CA VAL A 299 11.50 2.87 -23.91
C VAL A 299 10.41 1.80 -23.94
N PHE A 300 10.25 1.11 -25.07
CA PHE A 300 9.14 0.19 -25.25
C PHE A 300 9.31 -1.12 -24.46
N SER A 301 10.50 -1.72 -24.47
CA SER A 301 10.78 -2.95 -23.71
C SER A 301 10.58 -2.77 -22.18
N PRO A 302 11.13 -1.73 -21.52
CA PRO A 302 10.82 -1.45 -20.12
C PRO A 302 9.32 -1.27 -19.88
N LYS A 303 8.62 -0.50 -20.73
CA LYS A 303 7.17 -0.30 -20.59
C LYS A 303 6.40 -1.62 -20.72
N TYR A 304 6.83 -2.51 -21.61
CA TYR A 304 6.24 -3.82 -21.81
C TYR A 304 6.44 -4.72 -20.58
N LEU A 305 7.65 -4.75 -19.99
CA LEU A 305 7.92 -5.49 -18.76
C LEU A 305 7.09 -4.96 -17.58
N TYR A 306 6.96 -3.64 -17.44
CA TYR A 306 6.05 -3.07 -16.44
C TYR A 306 4.59 -3.43 -16.72
N CYS A 307 4.16 -3.47 -17.98
CA CYS A 307 2.82 -3.95 -18.33
C CYS A 307 2.62 -5.40 -17.88
N ALA A 308 3.63 -6.25 -18.02
CA ALA A 308 3.61 -7.63 -17.51
C ALA A 308 3.51 -7.65 -15.97
N ALA A 309 4.25 -6.80 -15.26
CA ALA A 309 4.13 -6.68 -13.80
C ALA A 309 2.74 -6.18 -13.37
N TRP A 310 2.19 -5.17 -14.05
CA TRP A 310 0.84 -4.66 -13.80
C TRP A 310 -0.26 -5.69 -14.05
N THR A 311 -0.10 -6.55 -15.06
CA THR A 311 -1.09 -7.58 -15.39
C THR A 311 -0.93 -8.84 -14.58
N LEU A 312 0.26 -9.43 -14.54
CA LEU A 312 0.49 -10.73 -13.91
C LEU A 312 0.55 -10.60 -12.39
N ALA A 313 1.31 -9.64 -11.86
CA ALA A 313 1.43 -9.47 -10.42
C ALA A 313 0.26 -8.65 -9.87
N GLN A 314 0.12 -7.39 -10.30
CA GLN A 314 -0.91 -6.52 -9.72
C GLN A 314 -2.33 -6.94 -10.08
N HIS A 315 -2.63 -7.27 -11.34
CA HIS A 315 -4.01 -7.63 -11.71
C HIS A 315 -4.37 -9.09 -11.36
N LEU A 316 -3.65 -10.09 -11.85
CA LEU A 316 -4.00 -11.49 -11.59
C LEU A 316 -3.78 -11.88 -10.12
N ALA A 317 -2.59 -11.64 -9.56
CA ALA A 317 -2.29 -12.09 -8.21
C ALA A 317 -2.95 -11.20 -7.13
N ILE A 318 -2.86 -9.88 -7.25
CA ILE A 318 -3.37 -8.96 -6.21
C ILE A 318 -4.85 -8.62 -6.43
N ASN A 319 -5.25 -8.02 -7.56
CA ASN A 319 -6.64 -7.59 -7.76
C ASN A 319 -7.62 -8.77 -7.80
N ILE A 320 -7.33 -9.82 -8.59
CA ILE A 320 -8.20 -11.00 -8.69
C ILE A 320 -7.95 -11.94 -7.51
N GLY A 321 -6.73 -12.44 -7.32
CA GLY A 321 -6.42 -13.43 -6.29
C GLY A 321 -6.66 -12.93 -4.87
N LEU A 322 -5.83 -11.99 -4.41
CA LEU A 322 -5.95 -11.42 -3.07
C LEU A 322 -7.27 -10.68 -2.88
N GLY A 323 -7.74 -9.90 -3.86
CA GLY A 323 -9.00 -9.19 -3.78
C GLY A 323 -10.20 -10.13 -3.59
N SER A 324 -10.30 -11.23 -4.35
CA SER A 324 -11.38 -12.20 -4.17
C SER A 324 -11.29 -12.92 -2.82
N LEU A 325 -10.08 -13.22 -2.35
CA LEU A 325 -9.86 -13.81 -1.03
C LEU A 325 -10.34 -12.88 0.10
N LEU A 326 -9.95 -11.59 0.04
CA LEU A 326 -10.36 -10.58 1.02
C LEU A 326 -11.88 -10.39 1.02
N PHE A 327 -12.49 -10.27 -0.17
CA PHE A 327 -13.95 -10.16 -0.29
C PHE A 327 -14.64 -11.39 0.28
N GLY A 328 -14.19 -12.60 -0.07
CA GLY A 328 -14.75 -13.85 0.42
C GLY A 328 -14.64 -14.00 1.94
N LEU A 329 -13.52 -13.60 2.55
CA LEU A 329 -13.39 -13.55 4.01
C LEU A 329 -14.37 -12.54 4.64
N GLY A 330 -14.59 -11.40 3.99
CA GLY A 330 -15.51 -10.35 4.42
C GLY A 330 -16.99 -10.64 4.21
N THR A 331 -17.34 -11.67 3.45
CA THR A 331 -18.72 -12.10 3.17
C THR A 331 -19.03 -13.53 3.60
N ALA A 332 -18.05 -14.31 4.07
CA ALA A 332 -18.28 -15.69 4.51
C ALA A 332 -19.38 -15.83 5.57
N GLY A 333 -19.58 -14.80 6.41
CA GLY A 333 -20.64 -14.78 7.42
C GLY A 333 -22.06 -14.68 6.86
N SER A 334 -22.27 -14.20 5.63
CA SER A 334 -23.60 -13.94 5.08
C SER A 334 -24.21 -15.13 4.31
N THR A 335 -23.51 -16.26 4.24
CA THR A 335 -23.95 -17.47 3.51
C THR A 335 -24.65 -18.52 4.38
N VAL A 336 -24.78 -18.27 5.69
CA VAL A 336 -25.29 -19.25 6.68
C VAL A 336 -26.63 -18.83 7.31
N SER A 337 -27.30 -17.80 6.78
CA SER A 337 -28.64 -17.37 7.23
C SER A 337 -29.69 -17.62 6.15
#